data_AF-A0A1C2J1B9-F1
#
_entry.id   AF-A0A1C2J1B9-F1
#
_cell.length_a   1.000
_cell.length_b   1.000
_cell.length_c   1.000
_cell.angle_alpha   90.00
_cell.angle_beta   90.00
_cell.angle_gamma   90.00
#
_symmetry.space_group_name_H-M   'P 1'
#
loop_
_entity.id
_entity.type
_entity.pdbx_description
1 polymer ?
#
loop_
_entity_poly.entity_id
_entity_poly.type
_entity_poly.pdbx_seq_one_letter_code
_entity_poly.pdbx_strand_id
1 'polypeptide(L)'
;MATSNNSEAVQVVMAYHERTKHHLNRYAAGPEVLDWDTQPNPFRTFTGSPRRVLPLLTDETAVTFAGLPAATFQPFTLQTVAQFLELSLGLAAWKEYGPNRWALRCNPSSGNLHPTEAYVLAFGVQGISDGLYHDNL
;
A
#
# COMPACT_ATOMS: atom_id res chain seq x y z
N MET A 1 25.94 -17.07 -16.14
CA MET A 1 24.63 -17.22 -15.47
C MET A 1 24.92 -17.73 -14.07
N ALA A 2 25.00 -16.84 -13.07
CA ALA A 2 25.37 -17.23 -11.71
C ALA A 2 24.16 -17.91 -11.05
N THR A 3 24.26 -19.21 -10.81
CA THR A 3 23.33 -19.93 -9.94
C THR A 3 23.57 -19.44 -8.51
N SER A 4 22.69 -18.59 -8.00
CA SER A 4 22.71 -18.22 -6.58
C SER A 4 22.62 -19.49 -5.75
N ASN A 5 23.59 -19.70 -4.86
CA ASN A 5 23.65 -20.91 -4.04
C ASN A 5 22.51 -20.86 -3.02
N ASN A 6 21.50 -21.70 -3.21
CA ASN A 6 20.26 -21.69 -2.42
C ASN A 6 20.51 -21.82 -0.90
N SER A 7 21.63 -22.45 -0.49
CA SER A 7 22.04 -22.57 0.91
C SER A 7 22.40 -21.23 1.56
N GLU A 8 23.06 -20.33 0.84
CA GLU A 8 23.44 -19.01 1.34
C GLU A 8 22.21 -18.12 1.53
N ALA A 9 21.28 -18.16 0.57
CA ALA A 9 20.00 -17.45 0.67
C ALA A 9 19.20 -17.89 1.91
N VAL A 10 19.14 -19.21 2.16
CA VAL A 10 18.48 -19.76 3.36
C VAL A 10 19.17 -19.28 4.64
N GLN A 11 20.50 -19.27 4.68
CA GLN A 11 21.25 -18.77 5.84
C GLN A 11 20.95 -17.30 6.14
N VAL A 12 20.86 -16.46 5.10
CA VAL A 12 20.52 -15.04 5.25
C VAL A 12 19.10 -14.87 5.82
N VAL A 13 18.12 -15.61 5.32
CA VAL A 13 16.73 -15.57 5.82
C VAL A 13 16.67 -16.02 7.28
N MET A 14 17.36 -17.10 7.64
CA MET A 14 17.40 -17.60 9.01
C MET A 14 18.09 -16.61 9.96
N ALA A 15 19.21 -16.02 9.53
CA ALA A 15 19.91 -15.00 10.31
C ALA A 15 19.07 -13.74 10.52
N TYR A 16 18.33 -13.30 9.50
CA TYR A 16 17.38 -12.19 9.62
C TYR A 16 16.28 -12.54 10.63
N HIS A 17 15.63 -13.69 10.49
CA HIS A 17 14.56 -14.14 11.37
C HIS A 17 15.01 -14.22 12.83
N GLU A 18 16.16 -14.85 13.10
CA GLU A 18 16.72 -14.95 14.45
C GLU A 18 17.03 -13.58 15.06
N ARG A 19 17.45 -12.60 14.24
CA ARG A 19 17.77 -11.25 14.70
C ARG A 19 16.54 -10.38 14.98
N THR A 20 15.45 -10.54 14.22
CA THR A 20 14.30 -9.62 14.27
C THR A 20 13.09 -10.15 15.03
N LYS A 21 13.09 -11.41 15.49
CA LYS A 21 11.99 -11.95 16.29
C LYS A 21 12.04 -11.48 17.74
N HIS A 22 10.88 -11.31 18.36
CA HIS A 22 10.78 -11.18 19.81
C HIS A 22 10.98 -12.53 20.49
N HIS A 23 11.46 -12.52 21.73
CA HIS A 23 11.58 -13.70 22.59
C HIS A 23 10.72 -13.51 23.83
N LEU A 24 10.38 -14.62 24.51
CA LEU A 24 9.62 -14.59 25.77
C LEU A 24 10.21 -13.63 26.81
N ASN A 25 11.54 -13.57 26.90
CA ASN A 25 12.23 -12.81 27.94
C ASN A 25 12.80 -11.46 27.44
N ARG A 26 12.62 -11.10 26.15
CA ARG A 26 13.11 -9.82 25.59
C ARG A 26 12.48 -9.51 24.23
N TYR A 27 12.29 -8.23 23.93
CA TYR A 27 11.97 -7.80 22.57
C TYR A 27 13.18 -7.93 21.61
N ALA A 28 12.92 -7.94 20.30
CA ALA A 28 13.96 -7.83 19.27
C ALA A 28 14.72 -6.52 19.42
N ALA A 29 15.97 -6.49 18.98
CA ALA A 29 16.76 -5.26 19.01
C ALA A 29 16.14 -4.21 18.08
N GLY A 30 15.95 -2.99 18.60
CA GLY A 30 15.37 -1.87 17.89
C GLY A 30 15.67 -0.56 18.62
N PRO A 31 15.31 0.59 18.04
CA PRO A 31 15.45 1.87 18.72
C PRO A 31 14.57 1.89 19.99
N GLU A 32 15.13 2.35 21.11
CA GLU A 32 14.40 2.44 22.38
C GLU A 32 13.35 3.56 22.40
N VAL A 33 13.53 4.57 21.53
CA VAL A 33 12.65 5.73 21.41
C VAL A 33 12.38 6.04 19.94
N LEU A 34 11.23 6.66 19.68
CA LEU A 34 10.87 7.19 18.37
C LEU A 34 11.36 8.63 18.25
N ASP A 35 12.04 8.93 17.15
CA ASP A 35 12.38 10.30 16.76
C ASP A 35 11.22 10.88 15.94
N TRP A 36 10.40 11.69 16.60
CA TRP A 36 9.22 12.29 15.99
C TRP A 36 9.57 13.47 15.07
N ASP A 37 10.74 14.09 15.25
CA ASP A 37 11.17 15.23 14.44
C ASP A 37 11.55 14.80 13.01
N THR A 38 11.86 13.52 12.81
CA THR A 38 12.25 12.95 11.51
C THR A 38 11.17 12.06 10.88
N GLN A 39 9.92 12.18 11.33
CA GLN A 39 8.82 11.40 10.76
C GLN A 39 8.66 11.68 9.25
N PRO A 40 8.72 10.67 8.38
CA PRO A 40 8.61 10.86 6.94
C PRO A 40 7.19 11.29 6.56
N ASN A 41 7.07 12.07 5.49
CA ASN A 41 5.78 12.35 4.88
C ASN A 41 5.14 11.03 4.38
N PRO A 42 3.91 10.69 4.81
CA PRO A 42 3.27 9.43 4.43
C PRO A 42 2.83 9.39 2.95
N PHE A 43 2.98 10.48 2.21
CA PHE A 43 2.65 10.58 0.79
C PHE A 43 3.85 11.09 -0.02
N ARG A 44 4.20 10.35 -1.06
CA ARG A 44 5.23 10.76 -2.02
C ARG A 44 4.62 11.65 -3.09
N THR A 45 5.26 12.78 -3.37
CA THR A 45 4.86 13.65 -4.47
C THR A 45 6.01 13.88 -5.44
N PHE A 46 5.69 13.97 -6.72
CA PHE A 46 6.65 14.23 -7.79
C PHE A 46 6.45 15.64 -8.35
N THR A 47 7.38 16.55 -8.04
CA THR A 47 7.32 17.94 -8.51
C THR A 47 7.40 18.01 -10.04
N GLY A 48 6.49 18.76 -10.65
CA GLY A 48 6.42 18.93 -12.11
C GLY A 48 5.64 17.83 -12.85
N SER A 49 5.25 16.75 -12.18
CA SER A 49 4.42 15.70 -12.78
C SER A 49 2.94 16.14 -12.86
N PRO A 50 2.25 15.92 -14.00
CA PRO A 50 0.81 16.15 -14.09
C PRO A 50 0.05 15.33 -13.05
N ARG A 51 -0.98 15.94 -12.45
CA ARG A 51 -1.87 15.27 -11.51
C ARG A 51 -3.24 15.10 -12.13
N ARG A 52 -3.86 13.95 -11.89
CA ARG A 52 -5.23 13.66 -12.31
C ARG A 52 -6.01 13.20 -11.09
N VAL A 53 -7.13 13.86 -10.83
CA VAL A 53 -8.07 13.42 -9.80
C VAL A 53 -8.81 12.21 -10.35
N LEU A 54 -8.81 11.12 -9.59
CA LEU A 54 -9.58 9.92 -9.91
C LEU A 54 -11.03 10.10 -9.41
N PRO A 55 -12.03 9.60 -10.16
CA PRO A 55 -13.40 9.59 -9.68
C PRO A 55 -13.51 8.67 -8.45
N LEU A 56 -14.16 9.16 -7.40
CA LEU A 56 -14.50 8.33 -6.24
C LEU A 56 -15.79 7.56 -6.50
N LEU A 57 -15.96 6.47 -5.77
CA LEU A 57 -17.18 5.68 -5.77
C LEU A 57 -18.36 6.52 -5.29
N THR A 58 -19.46 6.45 -6.05
CA THR A 58 -20.73 7.05 -5.67
C THR A 58 -21.66 6.06 -4.98
N ASP A 59 -21.48 4.75 -5.23
CA ASP A 59 -22.30 3.66 -4.70
C ASP A 59 -21.42 2.51 -4.16
N GLU A 60 -21.97 1.73 -3.22
CA GLU A 60 -21.30 0.54 -2.68
C GLU A 60 -21.05 -0.52 -3.77
N THR A 61 -19.90 -1.20 -3.72
CA THR A 61 -19.59 -2.31 -4.62
C THR A 61 -20.61 -3.43 -4.53
N ALA A 62 -21.22 -3.79 -5.65
CA ALA A 62 -22.25 -4.83 -5.71
C ALA A 62 -21.75 -6.25 -5.37
N VAL A 63 -20.44 -6.52 -5.47
CA VAL A 63 -19.87 -7.88 -5.33
C VAL A 63 -19.10 -8.00 -4.02
N THR A 64 -19.62 -8.84 -3.13
CA THR A 64 -18.90 -9.27 -1.92
C THR A 64 -17.88 -10.36 -2.25
N PHE A 65 -16.94 -10.62 -1.33
CA PHE A 65 -15.99 -11.73 -1.49
C PHE A 65 -16.69 -13.07 -1.74
N ALA A 66 -17.82 -13.33 -1.05
CA ALA A 66 -18.62 -14.54 -1.26
C ALA A 66 -19.29 -14.60 -2.64
N GLY A 67 -19.58 -13.45 -3.25
CA GLY A 67 -20.14 -13.34 -4.59
C GLY A 67 -19.12 -13.47 -5.73
N LEU A 68 -17.82 -13.46 -5.42
CA LEU A 68 -16.75 -13.46 -6.42
C LEU A 68 -16.84 -14.63 -7.43
N PRO A 69 -17.19 -15.88 -7.05
CA PRO A 69 -17.30 -16.97 -8.01
C PRO A 69 -18.36 -16.76 -9.11
N ALA A 70 -19.36 -15.91 -8.87
CA ALA A 70 -20.41 -15.58 -9.83
C ALA A 70 -20.21 -14.20 -10.48
N ALA A 71 -19.12 -13.50 -10.15
CA ALA A 71 -18.86 -12.16 -10.65
C ALA A 71 -18.54 -12.20 -12.15
N THR A 72 -19.08 -11.23 -12.89
CA THR A 72 -18.72 -11.02 -14.29
C THR A 72 -17.53 -10.08 -14.38
N PHE A 73 -16.63 -10.37 -15.32
CA PHE A 73 -15.50 -9.49 -15.60
C PHE A 73 -15.98 -8.09 -16.01
N GLN A 74 -15.35 -7.06 -15.44
CA GLN A 74 -15.54 -5.67 -15.83
C GLN A 74 -14.29 -5.18 -16.58
N PRO A 75 -14.43 -4.47 -17.71
CA PRO A 75 -13.29 -3.97 -18.47
C PRO A 75 -12.49 -2.94 -17.66
N PHE A 76 -11.20 -2.82 -17.99
CA PHE A 76 -10.36 -1.77 -17.42
C PHE A 76 -10.68 -0.42 -18.06
N THR A 77 -11.20 0.47 -17.24
CA THR A 77 -11.54 1.86 -17.57
C THR A 77 -11.00 2.75 -16.46
N LEU A 78 -10.96 4.07 -16.68
CA LEU A 78 -10.66 5.03 -15.62
C LEU A 78 -11.49 4.77 -14.35
N GLN A 79 -12.78 4.50 -14.51
CA GLN A 79 -13.72 4.28 -13.40
C GLN A 79 -13.41 2.99 -12.63
N THR A 80 -13.20 1.86 -13.33
CA THR A 80 -12.93 0.58 -12.67
C THR A 80 -11.53 0.54 -12.04
N VAL A 81 -10.55 1.22 -12.63
CA VAL A 81 -9.22 1.41 -12.01
C VAL A 81 -9.29 2.31 -10.79
N ALA A 82 -10.01 3.43 -10.86
CA ALA A 82 -10.19 4.32 -9.71
C ALA A 82 -10.88 3.63 -8.54
N GLN A 83 -11.98 2.91 -8.81
CA GLN A 83 -12.69 2.07 -7.83
C GLN A 83 -11.76 1.04 -7.19
N PHE A 84 -10.94 0.36 -7.99
CA PHE A 84 -9.98 -0.62 -7.46
C PHE A 84 -8.96 0.02 -6.51
N LEU A 85 -8.38 1.16 -6.88
CA LEU A 85 -7.40 1.88 -6.05
C LEU A 85 -8.04 2.41 -4.76
N GLU A 86 -9.24 3.00 -4.85
CA GLU A 86 -9.98 3.49 -3.69
C GLU A 86 -10.26 2.37 -2.67
N LEU A 87 -10.74 1.21 -3.12
CA LEU A 87 -11.08 0.10 -2.23
C LEU A 87 -9.87 -0.67 -1.71
N SER A 88 -8.76 -0.65 -2.44
CA SER A 88 -7.56 -1.41 -2.08
C SER A 88 -6.58 -0.60 -1.23
N LEU A 89 -6.43 0.69 -1.54
CA LEU A 89 -5.37 1.55 -1.03
C LEU A 89 -5.89 2.89 -0.49
N GLY A 90 -7.14 3.25 -0.78
CA GLY A 90 -7.78 4.51 -0.39
C GLY A 90 -7.70 4.84 1.11
N LEU A 91 -7.87 6.13 1.44
CA LEU A 91 -8.08 6.56 2.81
C LEU A 91 -9.51 6.19 3.23
N ALA A 92 -9.64 5.31 4.22
CA ALA A 92 -10.93 4.78 4.68
C ALA A 92 -11.56 5.61 5.81
N ALA A 93 -10.74 6.21 6.67
CA ALA A 93 -11.20 6.95 7.83
C ALA A 93 -10.14 7.92 8.37
N TRP A 94 -10.56 8.79 9.28
CA TRP A 94 -9.68 9.61 10.11
C TRP A 94 -9.87 9.24 11.57
N LYS A 95 -8.75 9.07 12.29
CA LYS A 95 -8.75 8.89 13.74
C LYS A 95 -8.17 10.13 14.39
N GLU A 96 -8.76 10.52 15.51
CA GLU A 96 -8.32 11.66 16.30
C GLU A 96 -8.26 11.27 17.78
N TYR A 97 -7.19 11.66 18.45
CA TYR A 97 -6.99 11.46 19.88
C TYR A 97 -6.11 12.57 20.46
N GLY A 98 -6.70 13.40 21.34
CA GLY A 98 -6.04 14.60 21.84
C GLY A 98 -5.69 15.54 20.68
N PRO A 99 -4.46 16.07 20.61
CA PRO A 99 -4.04 16.96 19.52
C PRO A 99 -3.68 16.21 18.21
N ASN A 100 -3.67 14.87 18.23
CA ASN A 100 -3.18 14.06 17.11
C ASN A 100 -4.33 13.60 16.22
N ARG A 101 -4.18 13.76 14.90
CA ARG A 101 -5.12 13.28 13.88
C ARG A 101 -4.37 12.60 12.75
N TRP A 102 -4.80 11.40 12.34
CA TRP A 102 -4.16 10.63 11.28
C TRP A 102 -5.17 9.87 10.42
N ALA A 103 -4.82 9.68 9.15
CA ALA A 103 -5.62 8.92 8.21
C ALA A 103 -5.39 7.41 8.38
N LEU A 104 -6.45 6.63 8.19
CA LEU A 104 -6.43 5.17 8.07
C LEU A 104 -6.65 4.79 6.61
N ARG A 105 -6.01 3.72 6.14
CA ARG A 105 -6.17 3.20 4.78
C ARG A 105 -7.00 1.91 4.77
N CYS A 106 -7.51 1.55 3.59
CA CYS A 106 -8.22 0.30 3.35
C CYS A 106 -7.33 -0.94 3.62
N ASN A 107 -6.00 -0.81 3.44
CA ASN A 107 -5.04 -1.85 3.77
C ASN A 107 -4.39 -1.60 5.16
N PRO A 108 -4.37 -2.59 6.07
CA PRO A 108 -3.74 -2.42 7.37
C PRO A 108 -2.21 -2.36 7.26
N SER A 109 -1.58 -1.57 8.12
CA SER A 109 -0.12 -1.46 8.22
C SER A 109 0.29 -1.34 9.68
N SER A 110 1.35 -2.05 10.08
CA SER A 110 1.88 -1.99 11.45
C SER A 110 2.27 -0.55 11.80
N GLY A 111 1.79 -0.06 12.94
CA GLY A 111 2.00 1.33 13.37
C GLY A 111 1.35 2.40 12.48
N ASN A 112 0.49 2.01 11.53
CA ASN A 112 -0.08 2.90 10.52
C ASN A 112 0.98 3.65 9.68
N LEU A 113 2.13 2.99 9.41
CA LEU A 113 3.28 3.63 8.76
C LEU A 113 3.26 3.56 7.23
N HIS A 114 2.56 2.57 6.65
CA HIS A 114 2.37 2.41 5.20
C HIS A 114 3.65 2.55 4.36
N PRO A 115 4.65 1.66 4.52
CA PRO A 115 5.93 1.76 3.81
C PRO A 115 5.85 1.38 2.31
N THR A 116 4.64 1.12 1.80
CA THR A 116 4.37 0.65 0.45
C THR A 116 3.78 1.75 -0.40
N GLU A 117 4.24 1.85 -1.64
CA GLU A 117 3.73 2.76 -2.67
C GLU A 117 3.07 1.96 -3.78
N ALA A 118 2.09 2.55 -4.47
CA ALA A 118 1.44 1.94 -5.61
C ALA A 118 1.74 2.69 -6.91
N TYR A 119 2.02 1.91 -7.95
CA TYR A 119 2.26 2.40 -9.30
C TYR A 119 1.36 1.64 -10.27
N VAL A 120 0.77 2.37 -11.20
CA VAL A 120 -0.07 1.81 -12.28
C VAL A 120 0.68 1.93 -13.58
N LEU A 121 0.98 0.79 -14.20
CA LEU A 121 1.44 0.74 -15.59
C LEU A 121 0.22 0.50 -16.48
N ALA A 122 -0.26 1.55 -17.14
CA ALA A 122 -1.45 1.50 -17.98
C ALA A 122 -1.06 1.31 -19.45
N PHE A 123 -1.73 0.37 -20.13
CA PHE A 123 -1.65 0.17 -21.56
C PHE A 123 -3.03 -0.22 -22.11
N GLY A 124 -3.57 0.57 -23.04
CA GLY A 124 -4.89 0.32 -23.64
C GLY A 124 -6.06 0.44 -22.66
N VAL A 125 -5.91 1.19 -21.57
CA VAL A 125 -6.96 1.38 -20.56
C VAL A 125 -7.86 2.55 -20.97
N GLN A 126 -9.15 2.29 -21.17
CA GLN A 126 -10.07 3.33 -21.64
C GLN A 126 -10.10 4.52 -20.66
N GLY A 127 -9.78 5.72 -21.14
CA GLY A 127 -9.79 6.95 -20.36
C GLY A 127 -8.51 7.24 -19.57
N ILE A 128 -7.49 6.37 -19.65
CA ILE A 128 -6.13 6.59 -19.13
C ILE A 128 -5.16 6.49 -20.31
N SER A 129 -4.30 7.48 -20.50
CA SER A 129 -3.24 7.38 -21.54
C SER A 129 -2.22 6.31 -21.15
N ASP A 130 -1.58 5.70 -22.13
CA ASP A 130 -0.53 4.71 -21.84
C ASP A 130 0.63 5.35 -21.09
N GLY A 131 1.13 4.68 -20.05
CA GLY A 131 2.23 5.20 -19.24
C GLY A 131 2.31 4.64 -17.82
N LEU A 132 3.24 5.22 -17.05
CA LEU A 132 3.46 4.92 -15.64
C LEU A 132 2.88 6.03 -14.77
N TYR A 133 2.06 5.64 -13.80
CA TYR A 133 1.41 6.51 -12.84
C TYR A 133 1.82 6.12 -11.43
N HIS A 134 1.94 7.11 -10.55
CA HIS A 134 2.03 6.91 -9.11
C HIS A 134 0.67 7.24 -8.49
N ASP A 135 0.14 6.32 -7.68
CA ASP A 135 -1.09 6.55 -6.93
C ASP A 135 -0.76 7.37 -5.68
N ASN A 136 -1.18 8.63 -5.69
CA ASN A 136 -0.99 9.55 -4.58
C ASN A 136 -2.34 9.82 -3.92
N LEU A 137 -2.62 9.03 -2.88
CA LEU A 137 -3.75 9.13 -1.96
C LEU A 137 -3.87 10.51 -1.28
#